data_AF-A0A7W0SI26-F1
#
_entry.id   AF-A0A7W0SI26-F1
#
_cell.length_a   1.000
_cell.length_b   1.000
_cell.length_c   1.000
_cell.angle_alpha   90.00
_cell.angle_beta   90.00
_cell.angle_gamma   90.00
#
_symmetry.space_group_name_H-M   'P 1'
#
loop_
_entity.id
_entity.type
_entity.pdbx_description
1 polymer ?
#
loop_
_entity_poly.entity_id
_entity_poly.type
_entity_poly.pdbx_seq_one_letter_code
_entity_poly.pdbx_strand_id
1 'polypeptide(L)'
;MTSAPFVKTIRYIVIGIALPMLTQVSPTQIRLEGYESRTGLLKEHLTYVDKKLDYEIRAFKKNRYFLQKFGQAAWEGKLKELHEARTKCLLFEDDKGFWTYSGLAQGLADAFDDHLYLQHKLPTPKTIPWAVVPEHKLRYYQDEAIEKLLAAKHAGVEIGTGLGKTRILLELCKSLGLKTIVMAPSVNIANQILELFTLHVGSKYVGAYFAGKKKFDKLFVVAVAQSLTKIEPGTPAYKALSKADVFIADESHTCPAKTLSHVCFGLAANASYRFFFSGTQLRNDGLGLLLDAITGPIVYRMTVQEGVDQGFLAQPTFRMMRLKSTVTYNSEDPNDLTRAHIYYSPQVNLAAADLANRAVSLMKRPTLILVDELEQFSHLLPHLRFEARFAHGGVNAGNKDSVPAEHHDSDPKALVDAFNRGEFPILVGTSCVATGTDFKGVQCIIYLRGGKSEIELKQSVGRGTRRSPGKTDCLFIDFRIDNVPMLARHADARKELYAQIFPSYKEIAL
;
A
#
# COMPACT_ATOMS: atom_id res chain seq x y z
N MET A 1 -35.02 8.45 27.34
CA MET A 1 -36.28 8.61 26.59
C MET A 1 -36.18 9.90 25.79
N THR A 2 -35.79 9.80 24.54
CA THR A 2 -35.78 10.90 23.57
C THR A 2 -36.08 10.27 22.22
N SER A 3 -37.30 10.52 21.76
CA SER A 3 -37.91 9.97 20.56
C SER A 3 -37.23 10.50 19.29
N ALA A 4 -36.74 9.59 18.45
CA ALA A 4 -36.33 9.90 17.09
C ALA A 4 -37.55 10.30 16.24
N PRO A 5 -37.46 11.30 15.34
CA PRO A 5 -38.57 11.65 14.48
C PRO A 5 -38.67 10.62 13.36
N PHE A 6 -39.78 9.88 13.33
CA PHE A 6 -40.25 9.14 12.17
C PHE A 6 -40.52 10.16 11.05
N VAL A 7 -39.62 10.25 10.06
CA VAL A 7 -39.87 11.04 8.85
C VAL A 7 -40.89 10.27 8.00
N LYS A 8 -42.13 10.76 7.97
CA LYS A 8 -43.16 10.32 7.02
C LYS A 8 -42.69 10.65 5.60
N THR A 9 -42.52 9.62 4.79
CA THR A 9 -42.30 9.71 3.34
C THR A 9 -43.47 10.43 2.67
N ILE A 10 -43.26 11.67 2.22
CA ILE A 10 -44.19 12.33 1.30
C ILE A 10 -43.80 11.88 -0.11
N ARG A 11 -44.56 10.94 -0.67
CA ARG A 11 -44.52 10.60 -2.10
C ARG A 11 -45.15 11.73 -2.89
N TYR A 12 -44.36 12.62 -3.48
CA TYR A 12 -44.86 13.49 -4.54
C TYR A 12 -44.95 12.67 -5.84
N ILE A 13 -46.13 12.09 -6.07
CA ILE A 13 -46.50 11.54 -7.38
C ILE A 13 -46.97 12.73 -8.22
N VAL A 14 -46.04 13.35 -8.94
CA VAL A 14 -46.39 14.29 -10.01
C VAL A 14 -46.00 13.59 -11.31
N ILE A 15 -47.02 13.08 -12.02
CA ILE A 15 -46.95 12.51 -13.37
C ILE A 15 -46.13 11.22 -13.47
N GLY A 16 -46.67 10.07 -13.02
CA GLY A 16 -46.40 8.71 -13.53
C GLY A 16 -44.96 8.19 -13.71
N ILE A 17 -43.95 8.98 -13.39
CA ILE A 17 -42.52 8.74 -13.58
C ILE A 17 -41.97 8.72 -12.16
N ALA A 18 -41.50 7.54 -11.71
CA ALA A 18 -40.77 7.46 -10.46
C ALA A 18 -39.57 8.41 -10.53
N LEU A 19 -39.43 9.30 -9.54
CA LEU A 19 -38.25 10.13 -9.43
C LEU A 19 -37.01 9.22 -9.34
N PRO A 20 -35.91 9.56 -10.01
CA PRO A 20 -34.66 8.82 -9.88
C PRO A 20 -34.28 8.70 -8.41
N MET A 21 -33.84 7.50 -7.99
CA MET A 21 -33.48 7.24 -6.61
C MET A 21 -32.27 6.29 -6.52
N LEU A 22 -31.18 6.79 -5.94
CA LEU A 22 -30.00 6.00 -5.60
C LEU A 22 -30.17 5.28 -4.27
N THR A 23 -30.36 3.95 -4.30
CA THR A 23 -30.58 3.16 -3.08
C THR A 23 -29.48 2.15 -2.84
N GLN A 24 -28.76 2.27 -1.73
CA GLN A 24 -27.79 1.28 -1.29
C GLN A 24 -28.49 0.09 -0.60
N VAL A 25 -28.77 -0.93 -1.40
CA VAL A 25 -29.46 -2.16 -1.00
C VAL A 25 -28.57 -3.15 -0.26
N SER A 26 -27.25 -3.06 -0.45
CA SER A 26 -26.27 -3.90 0.24
C SER A 26 -24.97 -3.11 0.46
N PRO A 27 -24.02 -3.62 1.27
CA PRO A 27 -22.75 -2.93 1.48
C PRO A 27 -21.96 -2.65 0.20
N THR A 28 -22.16 -3.43 -0.86
CA THR A 28 -21.42 -3.35 -2.12
C THR A 28 -22.25 -2.85 -3.31
N GLN A 29 -23.58 -2.70 -3.20
CA GLN A 29 -24.44 -2.42 -4.35
C GLN A 29 -25.38 -1.21 -4.14
N ILE A 30 -25.51 -0.40 -5.19
CA ILE A 30 -26.48 0.69 -5.35
C ILE A 30 -27.45 0.32 -6.47
N ARG A 31 -28.75 0.48 -6.21
CA ARG A 31 -29.82 0.42 -7.20
C ARG A 31 -30.09 1.79 -7.77
N LEU A 32 -30.36 1.81 -9.08
CA LEU A 32 -30.58 2.99 -9.91
C LEU A 32 -32.06 2.99 -10.35
N GLU A 33 -32.98 3.16 -9.40
CA GLU A 33 -34.43 3.13 -9.68
C GLU A 33 -34.86 4.43 -10.39
N GLY A 34 -35.63 4.35 -11.49
CA GLY A 34 -36.08 5.54 -12.23
C GLY A 34 -35.04 6.13 -13.19
N TYR A 35 -33.92 5.44 -13.41
CA TYR A 35 -32.83 5.87 -14.30
C TYR A 35 -32.93 5.30 -15.73
N GLU A 36 -34.00 4.59 -16.08
CA GLU A 36 -34.14 3.87 -17.36
C GLU A 36 -33.98 4.81 -18.57
N SER A 37 -34.55 6.02 -18.47
CA SER A 37 -34.43 7.08 -19.49
C SER A 37 -33.03 7.71 -19.56
N ARG A 38 -32.19 7.51 -18.54
CA ARG A 38 -30.83 8.07 -18.40
C ARG A 38 -29.73 7.03 -18.60
N THR A 39 -30.07 5.83 -19.09
CA THR A 39 -29.13 4.72 -19.26
C THR A 39 -27.91 5.09 -20.12
N GLY A 40 -28.08 5.95 -21.13
CA GLY A 40 -26.96 6.46 -21.95
C GLY A 40 -25.94 7.24 -21.13
N LEU A 41 -26.39 8.19 -20.31
CA LEU A 41 -25.56 8.98 -19.40
C LEU A 41 -24.92 8.09 -18.32
N LEU A 42 -25.66 7.14 -17.77
CA LEU A 42 -25.10 6.17 -16.82
C LEU A 42 -23.95 5.37 -17.44
N LYS A 43 -24.10 4.89 -18.68
CA LYS A 43 -23.02 4.17 -19.38
C LYS A 43 -21.83 5.08 -19.62
N GLU A 44 -22.02 6.35 -19.95
CA GLU A 44 -20.94 7.32 -20.10
C GLU A 44 -20.14 7.50 -18.80
N HIS A 45 -20.83 7.69 -17.67
CA HIS A 45 -20.19 7.84 -16.35
C HIS A 45 -19.57 6.55 -15.80
N LEU A 46 -20.14 5.38 -16.14
CA LEU A 46 -19.75 4.09 -15.58
C LEU A 46 -18.83 3.27 -16.47
N THR A 47 -18.42 3.80 -17.63
CA THR A 47 -17.50 3.13 -18.55
C THR A 47 -16.07 3.61 -18.36
N TYR A 48 -15.14 2.66 -18.28
CA TYR A 48 -13.71 2.94 -18.28
C TYR A 48 -12.96 2.10 -19.31
N VAL A 49 -11.77 2.57 -19.69
CA VAL A 49 -10.88 1.93 -20.65
C VAL A 49 -9.71 1.32 -19.90
N ASP A 50 -9.59 -0.01 -19.94
CA ASP A 50 -8.47 -0.74 -19.37
C ASP A 50 -7.24 -0.56 -20.28
N LYS A 51 -6.45 0.49 -20.00
CA LYS A 51 -5.25 0.85 -20.79
C LYS A 51 -4.19 -0.26 -20.82
N LYS A 52 -4.23 -1.25 -19.92
CA LYS A 52 -3.30 -2.39 -19.97
C LYS A 52 -3.54 -3.27 -21.21
N LEU A 53 -4.80 -3.39 -21.63
CA LEU A 53 -5.15 -4.09 -22.87
C LEU A 53 -4.59 -3.38 -24.12
N ASP A 54 -4.25 -2.08 -24.05
CA ASP A 54 -3.59 -1.40 -25.19
C ASP A 54 -2.21 -1.99 -25.49
N TYR A 55 -1.50 -2.50 -24.49
CA TYR A 55 -0.24 -3.20 -24.71
C TYR A 55 -0.47 -4.58 -25.32
N GLU A 56 -1.41 -5.35 -24.78
CA GLU A 56 -1.77 -6.68 -25.32
C GLU A 56 -2.27 -6.60 -26.76
N ILE A 57 -3.13 -5.62 -27.07
CA ILE A 57 -3.60 -5.35 -28.44
C ILE A 57 -2.42 -5.01 -29.35
N ARG A 58 -1.49 -4.14 -28.91
CA ARG A 58 -0.30 -3.80 -29.71
C ARG A 58 0.63 -4.99 -29.92
N ALA A 59 0.80 -5.84 -28.91
CA ALA A 59 1.61 -7.05 -28.99
C ALA A 59 0.94 -8.09 -29.91
N PHE A 60 -0.36 -8.31 -29.77
CA PHE A 60 -1.14 -9.23 -30.59
C PHE A 60 -1.16 -8.82 -32.07
N LYS A 61 -1.25 -7.51 -32.35
CA LYS A 61 -1.12 -6.98 -33.73
C LYS A 61 0.21 -7.33 -34.40
N LYS A 62 1.27 -7.54 -33.62
CA LYS A 62 2.60 -7.93 -34.11
C LYS A 62 2.81 -9.46 -34.13
N ASN A 63 1.85 -10.24 -33.61
CA ASN A 63 1.97 -11.70 -33.52
C ASN A 63 1.70 -12.39 -34.88
N ARG A 64 2.75 -12.45 -35.71
CA ARG A 64 2.71 -13.10 -37.04
C ARG A 64 2.44 -14.60 -36.97
N TYR A 65 2.84 -15.26 -35.88
CA TYR A 65 2.62 -16.70 -35.69
C TYR A 65 1.13 -17.04 -35.56
N PHE A 66 0.37 -16.28 -34.76
CA PHE A 66 -1.07 -16.50 -34.61
C PHE A 66 -1.79 -16.34 -35.95
N LEU A 67 -1.43 -15.29 -36.70
CA LEU A 67 -2.00 -15.04 -38.02
C LEU A 67 -1.70 -16.18 -39.01
N GLN A 68 -0.47 -16.69 -39.03
CA GLN A 68 -0.07 -17.81 -39.90
C GLN A 68 -0.73 -19.13 -39.52
N LYS A 69 -0.93 -19.39 -38.21
CA LYS A 69 -1.47 -20.66 -37.71
C LYS A 69 -3.00 -20.76 -37.77
N PHE A 70 -3.70 -19.66 -37.51
CA PHE A 70 -5.16 -19.65 -37.35
C PHE A 70 -5.91 -18.85 -38.42
N GLY A 71 -5.19 -18.13 -39.29
CA GLY A 71 -5.75 -17.39 -40.41
C GLY A 71 -6.31 -16.00 -40.05
N GLN A 72 -6.67 -15.24 -41.09
CA GLN A 72 -7.12 -13.84 -40.98
C GLN A 72 -8.40 -13.70 -40.16
N ALA A 73 -9.42 -14.51 -40.42
CA ALA A 73 -10.71 -14.42 -39.73
C ALA A 73 -10.61 -14.67 -38.22
N ALA A 74 -9.79 -15.64 -37.79
CA ALA A 74 -9.56 -15.91 -36.38
C ALA A 74 -8.76 -14.78 -35.71
N TRP A 75 -7.80 -14.19 -36.42
CA TRP A 75 -7.04 -13.04 -35.94
C TRP A 75 -7.92 -11.79 -35.78
N GLU A 76 -8.78 -11.50 -36.75
CA GLU A 76 -9.75 -10.38 -36.69
C GLU A 76 -10.77 -10.59 -35.57
N GLY A 77 -11.30 -11.81 -35.43
CA GLY A 77 -12.18 -12.18 -34.34
C GLY A 77 -11.53 -11.97 -32.97
N LYS A 78 -10.28 -12.44 -32.80
CA LYS A 78 -9.54 -12.25 -31.54
C LYS A 78 -9.20 -10.79 -31.27
N LEU A 79 -8.87 -10.03 -32.31
CA LEU A 79 -8.59 -8.59 -32.18
C LEU A 79 -9.85 -7.83 -31.78
N LYS A 80 -11.01 -8.19 -32.34
CA LYS A 80 -12.32 -7.63 -31.95
C LYS A 80 -12.64 -7.95 -30.49
N GLU A 81 -12.44 -9.19 -30.06
CA GLU A 81 -12.61 -9.62 -28.65
C GLU A 81 -11.72 -8.80 -27.70
N LEU A 82 -10.45 -8.57 -28.06
CA LEU A 82 -9.54 -7.74 -27.25
C LEU A 82 -9.98 -6.28 -27.20
N HIS A 83 -10.50 -5.73 -28.30
CA HIS A 83 -11.04 -4.37 -28.34
C HIS A 83 -12.34 -4.23 -27.54
N GLU A 84 -13.20 -5.25 -27.53
CA GLU A 84 -14.41 -5.28 -26.70
C GLU A 84 -14.05 -5.41 -25.21
N ALA A 85 -13.10 -6.28 -24.86
CA ALA A 85 -12.63 -6.45 -23.48
C ALA A 85 -11.94 -5.21 -22.89
N ARG A 86 -11.46 -4.30 -23.76
CA ARG A 86 -10.80 -3.04 -23.41
C ARG A 86 -11.74 -2.06 -22.72
N THR A 87 -13.00 -2.02 -23.14
CA THR A 87 -14.00 -1.08 -22.63
C THR A 87 -14.90 -1.82 -21.65
N LYS A 88 -14.89 -1.39 -20.39
CA LYS A 88 -15.66 -2.04 -19.32
C LYS A 88 -16.66 -1.06 -18.74
N CYS A 89 -17.91 -1.49 -18.61
CA CYS A 89 -18.97 -0.73 -17.97
C CYS A 89 -19.29 -1.34 -16.61
N LEU A 90 -19.38 -0.50 -15.58
CA LEU A 90 -19.76 -0.88 -14.22
C LEU A 90 -21.26 -0.68 -13.96
N LEU A 91 -22.06 -0.50 -15.03
CA LEU A 91 -23.51 -0.60 -14.99
C LEU A 91 -23.91 -2.05 -15.23
N PHE A 92 -24.60 -2.63 -14.27
CA PHE A 92 -25.09 -4.00 -14.32
C PHE A 92 -26.62 -3.99 -14.34
N GLU A 93 -27.21 -5.09 -14.81
CA GLU A 93 -28.65 -5.29 -14.87
C GLU A 93 -28.97 -6.70 -14.37
N ASP A 94 -30.01 -6.82 -13.55
CA ASP A 94 -30.59 -8.10 -13.14
C ASP A 94 -32.12 -8.00 -13.11
N ASP A 95 -32.78 -8.98 -12.48
CA ASP A 95 -34.23 -9.07 -12.35
C ASP A 95 -34.88 -7.86 -11.64
N LYS A 96 -34.09 -7.07 -10.92
CA LYS A 96 -34.53 -5.88 -10.16
C LYS A 96 -34.06 -4.57 -10.80
N GLY A 97 -33.63 -4.62 -12.06
CA GLY A 97 -33.20 -3.45 -12.83
C GLY A 97 -31.72 -3.10 -12.66
N PHE A 98 -31.39 -1.86 -12.95
CA PHE A 98 -30.00 -1.40 -13.00
C PHE A 98 -29.35 -1.25 -11.62
N TRP A 99 -28.08 -1.66 -11.53
CA TRP A 99 -27.27 -1.48 -10.33
C TRP A 99 -25.79 -1.24 -10.63
N THR A 100 -25.08 -0.68 -9.66
CA THR A 100 -23.63 -0.50 -9.70
C THR A 100 -23.01 -0.63 -8.30
N TYR A 101 -21.69 -0.47 -8.18
CA TYR A 101 -20.99 -0.65 -6.91
C TYR A 101 -21.14 0.56 -5.97
N SER A 102 -21.21 0.29 -4.66
CA SER A 102 -21.39 1.32 -3.62
C SER A 102 -20.27 2.33 -3.50
N GLY A 103 -19.06 2.04 -3.99
CA GLY A 103 -17.98 3.03 -4.03
C GLY A 103 -18.27 4.21 -4.96
N LEU A 104 -19.12 4.02 -5.98
CA LEU A 104 -19.48 5.07 -6.93
C LEU A 104 -20.68 5.90 -6.49
N ALA A 105 -21.29 5.57 -5.35
CA ALA A 105 -22.56 6.15 -4.92
C ALA A 105 -22.52 7.67 -4.81
N GLN A 106 -21.50 8.22 -4.14
CA GLN A 106 -21.36 9.67 -3.97
C GLN A 106 -21.14 10.39 -5.30
N GLY A 107 -20.26 9.84 -6.17
CA GLY A 107 -20.00 10.43 -7.48
C GLY A 107 -21.24 10.45 -8.38
N LEU A 108 -22.11 9.44 -8.28
CA LEU A 108 -23.40 9.42 -8.98
C LEU A 108 -24.41 10.39 -8.37
N ALA A 109 -24.49 10.45 -7.04
CA ALA A 109 -25.36 11.41 -6.35
C ALA A 109 -25.03 12.84 -6.79
N ASP A 110 -23.75 13.19 -6.82
CA ASP A 110 -23.28 14.51 -7.25
C ASP A 110 -23.53 14.75 -8.76
N ALA A 111 -23.27 13.75 -9.61
CA ALA A 111 -23.42 13.89 -11.06
C ALA A 111 -24.87 14.01 -11.53
N PHE A 112 -25.81 13.42 -10.80
CA PHE A 112 -27.23 13.38 -11.15
C PHE A 112 -28.13 14.24 -10.25
N ASP A 113 -27.54 14.99 -9.31
CA ASP A 113 -28.23 15.79 -8.30
C ASP A 113 -29.29 14.97 -7.53
N ASP A 114 -28.88 13.80 -7.05
CA ASP A 114 -29.74 12.84 -6.33
C ASP A 114 -29.19 12.56 -4.91
N HIS A 115 -30.00 11.92 -4.08
CA HIS A 115 -29.67 11.55 -2.71
C HIS A 115 -29.45 10.05 -2.55
N LEU A 116 -28.45 9.68 -1.76
CA LEU A 116 -28.18 8.29 -1.42
C LEU A 116 -29.06 7.81 -0.26
N TYR A 117 -29.91 6.82 -0.52
CA TYR A 117 -30.75 6.17 0.48
C TYR A 117 -30.14 4.85 0.94
N LEU A 118 -29.92 4.70 2.25
CA LEU A 118 -29.42 3.46 2.84
C LEU A 118 -30.59 2.54 3.22
N GLN A 119 -30.71 1.38 2.59
CA GLN A 119 -31.79 0.42 2.87
C GLN A 119 -31.36 -0.74 3.77
N HIS A 120 -30.06 -1.03 3.85
CA HIS A 120 -29.54 -2.09 4.72
C HIS A 120 -29.24 -1.57 6.13
N LYS A 121 -29.39 -2.46 7.13
CA LYS A 121 -29.12 -2.13 8.52
C LYS A 121 -27.61 -2.13 8.79
N LEU A 122 -27.11 -1.05 9.35
CA LEU A 122 -25.73 -0.98 9.82
C LEU A 122 -25.58 -1.72 11.17
N PRO A 123 -24.50 -2.48 11.36
CA PRO A 123 -24.18 -3.09 12.64
C PRO A 123 -23.90 -2.00 13.69
N THR A 124 -24.35 -2.20 14.92
CA THR A 124 -24.21 -1.23 16.01
C THR A 124 -22.78 -1.27 16.57
N PRO A 125 -22.02 -0.16 16.52
CA PRO A 125 -20.69 -0.08 17.12
C PRO A 125 -20.72 -0.46 18.61
N LYS A 126 -19.72 -1.22 19.05
CA LYS A 126 -19.51 -1.60 20.45
C LYS A 126 -18.04 -1.44 20.81
N THR A 127 -17.67 -0.23 21.22
CA THR A 127 -16.29 0.10 21.58
C THR A 127 -15.71 -0.89 22.59
N ILE A 128 -14.47 -1.32 22.34
CA ILE A 128 -13.74 -2.23 23.24
C ILE A 128 -12.74 -1.45 24.12
N PRO A 129 -12.42 -1.96 25.32
CA PRO A 129 -11.41 -1.34 26.18
C PRO A 129 -9.99 -1.58 25.64
N TRP A 130 -9.06 -0.68 26.01
CA TRP A 130 -7.64 -0.91 25.84
C TRP A 130 -7.14 -1.98 26.83
N ALA A 131 -6.32 -2.91 26.34
CA ALA A 131 -5.46 -3.73 27.20
C ALA A 131 -4.23 -2.91 27.64
N VAL A 132 -3.64 -2.17 26.71
CA VAL A 132 -2.57 -1.19 26.97
C VAL A 132 -2.91 0.09 26.24
N VAL A 133 -3.04 1.19 26.97
CA VAL A 133 -3.36 2.50 26.37
C VAL A 133 -2.16 2.98 25.56
N PRO A 134 -2.32 3.40 24.29
CA PRO A 134 -1.25 4.04 23.55
C PRO A 134 -0.73 5.27 24.29
N GLU A 135 0.60 5.36 24.47
CA GLU A 135 1.26 6.43 25.23
C GLU A 135 1.00 7.82 24.63
N HIS A 136 0.98 7.91 23.30
CA HIS A 136 0.77 9.16 22.58
C HIS A 136 -0.70 9.31 22.15
N LYS A 137 -1.25 10.50 22.41
CA LYS A 137 -2.54 10.93 21.86
C LYS A 137 -2.50 10.98 20.34
N LEU A 138 -3.68 10.86 19.73
CA LEU A 138 -3.85 11.06 18.30
C LEU A 138 -3.48 12.50 17.95
N ARG A 139 -2.87 12.67 16.77
CA ARG A 139 -2.68 13.99 16.18
C ARG A 139 -4.01 14.43 15.55
N TYR A 140 -4.23 15.75 15.46
CA TYR A 140 -5.52 16.29 15.02
C TYR A 140 -5.99 15.71 13.67
N TYR A 141 -5.07 15.53 12.70
CA TYR A 141 -5.39 14.99 11.38
C TYR A 141 -5.78 13.50 11.43
N GLN A 142 -5.31 12.76 12.44
CA GLN A 142 -5.67 11.36 12.64
C GLN A 142 -7.11 11.28 13.15
N ASP A 143 -7.48 12.15 14.10
CA ASP A 143 -8.86 12.28 14.59
C ASP A 143 -9.80 12.71 13.46
N GLU A 144 -9.44 13.75 12.70
CA GLU A 144 -10.25 14.22 11.57
C GLU A 144 -10.44 13.13 10.50
N ALA A 145 -9.39 12.36 10.19
CA ALA A 145 -9.49 11.22 9.27
C ALA A 145 -10.44 10.14 9.79
N ILE A 146 -10.40 9.84 11.10
CA ILE A 146 -11.30 8.85 11.74
C ILE A 146 -12.75 9.32 11.64
N GLU A 147 -13.03 10.57 12.00
CA GLU A 147 -14.38 11.15 11.95
C GLU A 147 -14.98 11.09 10.54
N LYS A 148 -14.21 11.51 9.54
CA LYS A 148 -14.66 11.49 8.13
C LYS A 148 -14.88 10.07 7.61
N LEU A 149 -14.00 9.12 7.96
CA LEU A 149 -14.18 7.71 7.61
C LEU A 149 -15.46 7.12 8.24
N LEU A 150 -15.69 7.37 9.54
CA LEU A 150 -16.88 6.87 10.24
C LEU A 150 -18.17 7.48 9.68
N ALA A 151 -18.17 8.76 9.30
CA ALA A 151 -19.30 9.43 8.68
C ALA A 151 -19.64 8.83 7.30
N ALA A 152 -18.61 8.62 6.46
CA ALA A 152 -18.79 8.10 5.11
C ALA A 152 -19.10 6.59 5.06
N LYS A 153 -18.64 5.82 6.05
CA LYS A 153 -18.79 4.35 6.19
C LYS A 153 -18.07 3.54 5.11
N HIS A 154 -18.06 4.00 3.87
CA HIS A 154 -17.29 3.45 2.75
C HIS A 154 -16.46 4.57 2.13
N ALA A 155 -15.16 4.60 2.44
CA ALA A 155 -14.27 5.66 1.97
C ALA A 155 -12.79 5.30 2.08
N GLY A 156 -11.97 6.04 1.34
CA GLY A 156 -10.52 6.01 1.46
C GLY A 156 -9.94 7.27 2.14
N VAL A 157 -8.72 7.14 2.64
CA VAL A 157 -7.88 8.27 3.04
C VAL A 157 -6.49 8.14 2.43
N GLU A 158 -5.90 9.28 2.11
CA GLU A 158 -4.55 9.37 1.57
C GLU A 158 -3.64 10.03 2.59
N ILE A 159 -2.86 9.24 3.33
CA ILE A 159 -2.00 9.73 4.40
C ILE A 159 -0.58 9.25 4.15
N GLY A 160 0.36 10.20 4.06
CA GLY A 160 1.78 9.95 3.80
C GLY A 160 2.42 8.95 4.79
N THR A 161 3.47 8.27 4.33
CA THR A 161 4.23 7.35 5.19
C THR A 161 4.85 8.11 6.37
N GLY A 162 4.89 7.47 7.54
CA GLY A 162 5.38 8.09 8.78
C GLY A 162 4.34 8.92 9.57
N LEU A 163 3.16 9.18 9.00
CA LEU A 163 2.09 9.95 9.66
C LEU A 163 1.13 9.09 10.53
N GLY A 164 1.46 7.81 10.73
CA GLY A 164 0.77 6.97 11.71
C GLY A 164 -0.55 6.34 11.23
N LYS A 165 -0.66 5.94 9.95
CA LYS A 165 -1.83 5.21 9.41
C LYS A 165 -2.27 4.05 10.29
N THR A 166 -1.34 3.19 10.71
CA THR A 166 -1.65 2.03 11.56
C THR A 166 -2.30 2.41 12.89
N ARG A 167 -2.00 3.60 13.44
CA ARG A 167 -2.64 4.10 14.66
C ARG A 167 -4.10 4.48 14.42
N ILE A 168 -4.43 5.02 13.24
CA ILE A 168 -5.81 5.29 12.80
C ILE A 168 -6.59 3.97 12.65
N LEU A 169 -6.00 2.96 12.00
CA LEU A 169 -6.61 1.64 11.84
C LEU A 169 -6.98 1.03 13.20
N LEU A 170 -6.06 1.08 14.16
CA LEU A 170 -6.28 0.60 15.52
C LEU A 170 -7.46 1.33 16.20
N GLU A 171 -7.53 2.67 16.09
CA GLU A 171 -8.61 3.44 16.71
C GLU A 171 -9.97 3.15 16.06
N LEU A 172 -10.03 3.03 14.74
CA LEU A 172 -11.24 2.65 14.02
C LEU A 172 -11.76 1.28 14.47
N CYS A 173 -10.87 0.27 14.48
CA CYS A 173 -11.21 -1.08 14.90
C CYS A 173 -11.70 -1.10 16.35
N LYS A 174 -11.02 -0.38 17.25
CA LYS A 174 -11.44 -0.26 18.66
C LYS A 174 -12.79 0.42 18.79
N SER A 175 -12.98 1.55 18.13
CA SER A 175 -14.17 2.39 18.27
C SER A 175 -15.41 1.69 17.74
N LEU A 176 -15.29 0.99 16.61
CA LEU A 176 -16.33 0.13 16.07
C LEU A 176 -16.52 -1.13 16.92
N GLY A 177 -15.43 -1.81 17.31
CA GLY A 177 -15.47 -3.07 18.06
C GLY A 177 -16.31 -4.16 17.39
N LEU A 178 -16.33 -4.15 16.06
CA LEU A 178 -17.06 -5.07 15.20
C LEU A 178 -16.10 -6.09 14.57
N LYS A 179 -16.65 -7.17 13.98
CA LYS A 179 -15.83 -8.17 13.29
C LYS A 179 -15.13 -7.54 12.10
N THR A 180 -13.80 -7.49 12.14
CA THR A 180 -13.00 -6.72 11.19
C THR A 180 -11.97 -7.60 10.49
N ILE A 181 -11.87 -7.46 9.18
CA ILE A 181 -10.72 -7.93 8.39
C ILE A 181 -9.81 -6.73 8.14
N VAL A 182 -8.56 -6.83 8.58
CA VAL A 182 -7.50 -5.88 8.24
C VAL A 182 -6.57 -6.52 7.23
N MET A 183 -6.67 -6.08 5.98
CA MET A 183 -5.82 -6.54 4.88
C MET A 183 -4.56 -5.68 4.79
N ALA A 184 -3.41 -6.33 4.92
CA ALA A 184 -2.10 -5.73 4.74
C ALA A 184 -1.49 -6.11 3.39
N PRO A 185 -0.56 -5.31 2.84
CA PRO A 185 0.04 -5.57 1.53
C PRO A 185 1.10 -6.68 1.56
N SER A 186 1.70 -6.97 2.72
CA SER A 186 2.73 -7.99 2.88
C SER A 186 2.64 -8.69 4.24
N VAL A 187 3.23 -9.89 4.34
CA VAL A 187 3.33 -10.67 5.59
C VAL A 187 3.98 -9.85 6.69
N ASN A 188 4.96 -9.04 6.32
CA ASN A 188 5.72 -8.23 7.25
C ASN A 188 4.91 -7.08 7.85
N ILE A 189 4.10 -6.39 7.04
CA ILE A 189 3.17 -5.37 7.57
C ILE A 189 2.08 -6.06 8.39
N ALA A 190 1.58 -7.21 7.94
CA ALA A 190 0.58 -7.97 8.68
C ALA A 190 1.08 -8.38 10.08
N ASN A 191 2.34 -8.80 10.22
CA ASN A 191 2.94 -9.07 11.54
C ASN A 191 2.99 -7.81 12.42
N GLN A 192 3.33 -6.65 11.86
CA GLN A 192 3.39 -5.38 12.62
C GLN A 192 2.01 -4.96 13.13
N ILE A 193 0.99 -5.02 12.27
CA ILE A 193 -0.38 -4.73 12.66
C ILE A 193 -0.83 -5.73 13.72
N LEU A 194 -0.52 -7.02 13.55
CA LEU A 194 -0.85 -8.08 14.50
C LEU A 194 -0.24 -7.83 15.88
N GLU A 195 1.05 -7.49 15.95
CA GLU A 195 1.76 -7.18 17.20
C GLU A 195 1.17 -5.95 17.88
N LEU A 196 0.99 -4.86 17.12
CA LEU A 196 0.43 -3.60 17.63
C LEU A 196 -1.00 -3.77 18.14
N PHE A 197 -1.85 -4.49 17.41
CA PHE A 197 -3.22 -4.80 17.84
C PHE A 197 -3.19 -5.69 19.09
N THR A 198 -2.35 -6.73 19.08
CA THR A 198 -2.25 -7.66 20.22
C THR A 198 -1.81 -6.95 21.50
N LEU A 199 -0.86 -6.01 21.40
CA LEU A 199 -0.41 -5.18 22.51
C LEU A 199 -1.54 -4.31 23.05
N HIS A 200 -2.20 -3.55 22.19
CA HIS A 200 -3.12 -2.49 22.64
C HIS A 200 -4.53 -2.99 22.96
N VAL A 201 -5.07 -3.97 22.23
CA VAL A 201 -6.43 -4.49 22.48
C VAL A 201 -6.44 -5.86 23.17
N GLY A 202 -5.32 -6.59 23.14
CA GLY A 202 -5.17 -7.89 23.77
C GLY A 202 -5.36 -9.08 22.83
N SER A 203 -4.57 -10.13 23.05
CA SER A 203 -4.51 -11.35 22.22
C SER A 203 -5.84 -12.11 22.09
N LYS A 204 -6.78 -11.90 23.02
CA LYS A 204 -8.10 -12.54 22.96
C LYS A 204 -8.93 -12.08 21.75
N TYR A 205 -8.77 -10.83 21.32
CA TYR A 205 -9.53 -10.22 20.22
C TYR A 205 -8.86 -10.37 18.85
N VAL A 206 -7.56 -10.63 18.81
CA VAL A 206 -6.76 -10.50 17.58
C VAL A 206 -6.39 -11.87 17.02
N GLY A 207 -6.56 -12.00 15.71
CA GLY A 207 -6.27 -13.18 14.91
C GLY A 207 -5.44 -12.85 13.68
N ALA A 208 -5.01 -13.89 12.99
CA ALA A 208 -4.15 -13.78 11.81
C ALA A 208 -4.51 -14.85 10.77
N TYR A 209 -4.49 -14.46 9.49
CA TYR A 209 -4.67 -15.35 8.34
C TYR A 209 -3.63 -15.06 7.25
N PHE A 210 -2.40 -15.56 7.45
CA PHE A 210 -1.28 -15.45 6.51
C PHE A 210 -0.11 -16.32 6.98
N ALA A 211 0.81 -16.68 6.07
CA ALA A 211 2.04 -17.42 6.41
C ALA A 211 1.81 -18.65 7.32
N GLY A 212 0.81 -19.48 7.00
CA GLY A 212 0.43 -20.66 7.77
C GLY A 212 -0.41 -20.40 9.03
N LYS A 213 -0.48 -19.15 9.52
CA LYS A 213 -1.34 -18.76 10.64
C LYS A 213 -2.81 -18.84 10.22
N LYS A 214 -3.65 -19.55 10.98
CA LYS A 214 -5.08 -19.75 10.73
C LYS A 214 -5.95 -19.42 11.96
N LYS A 215 -5.70 -18.28 12.60
CA LYS A 215 -6.50 -17.77 13.72
C LYS A 215 -7.55 -16.78 13.19
N PHE A 216 -8.56 -17.28 12.47
CA PHE A 216 -9.56 -16.47 11.78
C PHE A 216 -10.87 -16.26 12.57
N ASP A 217 -11.09 -16.99 13.67
CA ASP A 217 -12.26 -16.81 14.53
C ASP A 217 -11.96 -15.84 15.68
N LYS A 218 -11.73 -14.57 15.30
CA LYS A 218 -11.35 -13.48 16.20
C LYS A 218 -12.10 -12.21 15.82
N LEU A 219 -12.15 -11.25 16.75
CA LEU A 219 -12.83 -9.97 16.50
C LEU A 219 -12.13 -9.18 15.40
N PHE A 220 -10.80 -9.13 15.45
CA PHE A 220 -9.97 -8.51 14.41
C PHE A 220 -9.07 -9.57 13.81
N VAL A 221 -9.13 -9.74 12.48
CA VAL A 221 -8.26 -10.68 11.76
C VAL A 221 -7.37 -9.90 10.81
N VAL A 222 -6.06 -9.99 11.05
CA VAL A 222 -5.05 -9.42 10.16
C VAL A 222 -4.70 -10.45 9.09
N ALA A 223 -4.75 -10.08 7.82
CA ALA A 223 -4.51 -10.98 6.70
C ALA A 223 -3.75 -10.28 5.58
N VAL A 224 -3.17 -11.06 4.66
CA VAL A 224 -2.55 -10.53 3.43
C VAL A 224 -3.44 -10.83 2.23
N ALA A 225 -3.44 -9.95 1.23
CA ALA A 225 -4.31 -10.05 0.05
C ALA A 225 -4.26 -11.44 -0.61
N GLN A 226 -3.05 -11.97 -0.84
CA GLN A 226 -2.86 -13.30 -1.46
C GLN A 226 -3.44 -14.46 -0.65
N SER A 227 -3.51 -14.34 0.68
CA SER A 227 -4.10 -15.38 1.52
C SER A 227 -5.62 -15.30 1.48
N LEU A 228 -6.19 -14.09 1.45
CA LEU A 228 -7.64 -13.89 1.37
C LEU A 228 -8.22 -14.38 0.04
N THR A 229 -7.51 -14.18 -1.09
CA THR A 229 -7.98 -14.67 -2.40
C THR A 229 -7.99 -16.18 -2.55
N LYS A 230 -7.30 -16.92 -1.67
CA LYS A 230 -7.26 -18.40 -1.68
C LYS A 230 -8.36 -19.02 -0.83
N ILE A 231 -9.20 -18.20 -0.19
CA ILE A 231 -10.27 -18.69 0.67
C ILE A 231 -11.49 -19.03 -0.19
N GLU A 232 -11.74 -20.32 -0.33
CA GLU A 232 -12.87 -20.81 -1.13
C GLU A 232 -14.20 -20.76 -0.36
N PRO A 233 -15.32 -20.44 -1.04
CA PRO A 233 -16.66 -20.54 -0.48
C PRO A 233 -16.92 -21.91 0.17
N GLY A 234 -17.60 -21.90 1.32
CA GLY A 234 -17.92 -23.13 2.07
C GLY A 234 -16.86 -23.59 3.07
N THR A 235 -15.61 -23.13 2.95
CA THR A 235 -14.56 -23.43 3.94
C THR A 235 -14.85 -22.80 5.31
N PRO A 236 -14.31 -23.33 6.43
CA PRO A 236 -14.48 -22.73 7.76
C PRO A 236 -13.98 -21.29 7.83
N ALA A 237 -12.86 -20.99 7.14
CA ALA A 237 -12.31 -19.65 7.07
C ALA A 237 -13.26 -18.69 6.32
N TYR A 238 -13.84 -19.13 5.20
CA TYR A 238 -14.84 -18.34 4.48
C TYR A 238 -16.04 -18.03 5.37
N LYS A 239 -16.62 -19.06 6.02
CA LYS A 239 -17.79 -18.91 6.89
C LYS A 239 -17.56 -17.96 8.06
N ALA A 240 -16.32 -17.86 8.57
CA ALA A 240 -15.98 -16.96 9.65
C ALA A 240 -15.75 -15.53 9.15
N LEU A 241 -14.93 -15.37 8.11
CA LEU A 241 -14.51 -14.06 7.62
C LEU A 241 -15.59 -13.37 6.77
N SER A 242 -16.47 -14.10 6.10
CA SER A 242 -17.59 -13.50 5.35
C SER A 242 -18.65 -12.85 6.23
N LYS A 243 -18.56 -13.04 7.55
CA LYS A 243 -19.37 -12.37 8.58
C LYS A 243 -18.71 -11.09 9.10
N ALA A 244 -17.62 -10.63 8.49
CA ALA A 244 -17.01 -9.37 8.86
C ALA A 244 -17.96 -8.21 8.56
N ASP A 245 -18.13 -7.34 9.55
CA ASP A 245 -18.89 -6.10 9.47
C ASP A 245 -18.03 -4.95 8.93
N VAL A 246 -16.71 -5.08 9.07
CA VAL A 246 -15.72 -4.07 8.72
C VAL A 246 -14.62 -4.70 7.85
N PHE A 247 -14.30 -4.04 6.75
CA PHE A 247 -13.14 -4.35 5.91
C PHE A 247 -12.22 -3.14 5.85
N ILE A 248 -10.94 -3.36 6.14
CA ILE A 248 -9.91 -2.33 6.06
C ILE A 248 -8.79 -2.82 5.16
N ALA A 249 -8.40 -2.02 4.16
CA ALA A 249 -7.24 -2.29 3.32
C ALA A 249 -6.15 -1.24 3.58
N ASP A 250 -5.03 -1.67 4.16
CA ASP A 250 -3.82 -0.85 4.29
C ASP A 250 -2.98 -0.94 3.02
N GLU A 251 -2.39 0.18 2.63
CA GLU A 251 -1.70 0.38 1.34
C GLU A 251 -2.47 -0.22 0.15
N SER A 252 -3.77 0.08 0.06
CA SER A 252 -4.70 -0.46 -0.95
C SER A 252 -4.20 -0.26 -2.37
N HIS A 253 -3.47 0.84 -2.61
CA HIS A 253 -2.84 1.20 -3.88
C HIS A 253 -1.85 0.14 -4.40
N THR A 254 -1.25 -0.65 -3.52
CA THR A 254 -0.29 -1.68 -3.89
C THR A 254 -0.93 -2.99 -4.32
N CYS A 255 -2.23 -3.17 -4.00
CA CYS A 255 -2.98 -4.35 -4.35
C CYS A 255 -3.51 -4.20 -5.77
N PRO A 256 -3.29 -5.18 -6.67
CA PRO A 256 -3.91 -5.15 -7.98
C PRO A 256 -5.42 -5.01 -7.88
N ALA A 257 -6.04 -4.13 -8.67
CA ALA A 257 -7.48 -3.85 -8.59
C ALA A 257 -8.35 -5.12 -8.68
N LYS A 258 -7.96 -6.11 -9.50
CA LYS A 258 -8.65 -7.42 -9.60
C LYS A 258 -8.60 -8.24 -8.32
N THR A 259 -7.46 -8.21 -7.62
CA THR A 259 -7.27 -8.89 -6.33
C THR A 259 -8.11 -8.20 -5.27
N LEU A 260 -8.05 -6.87 -5.22
CA LEU A 260 -8.81 -6.07 -4.27
C LEU A 260 -10.32 -6.24 -4.49
N SER A 261 -10.79 -6.22 -5.74
CA SER A 261 -12.20 -6.42 -6.09
C SER A 261 -12.70 -7.82 -5.71
N HIS A 262 -11.90 -8.85 -5.96
CA HIS A 262 -12.27 -10.23 -5.60
C HIS A 262 -12.49 -10.40 -4.08
N VAL A 263 -11.60 -9.82 -3.27
CA VAL A 263 -11.76 -9.84 -1.80
C VAL A 263 -12.94 -8.97 -1.37
N CYS A 264 -13.03 -7.75 -1.89
CA CYS A 264 -14.04 -6.76 -1.52
C CYS A 264 -15.47 -7.20 -1.85
N PHE A 265 -15.69 -7.66 -3.07
CA PHE A 265 -17.02 -8.03 -3.58
C PHE A 265 -17.34 -9.52 -3.40
N GLY A 266 -16.35 -10.33 -2.98
CA GLY A 266 -16.53 -11.73 -2.64
C GLY A 266 -16.52 -11.95 -1.13
N LEU A 267 -15.35 -12.25 -0.57
CA LEU A 267 -15.20 -12.61 0.85
C LEU A 267 -15.76 -11.55 1.80
N ALA A 268 -15.47 -10.27 1.55
CA ALA A 268 -15.86 -9.14 2.38
C ALA A 268 -17.12 -8.42 1.88
N ALA A 269 -17.97 -9.09 1.09
CA ALA A 269 -19.17 -8.47 0.50
C ALA A 269 -20.18 -7.96 1.55
N ASN A 270 -20.22 -8.58 2.74
CA ASN A 270 -21.14 -8.20 3.82
C ASN A 270 -20.60 -7.09 4.73
N ALA A 271 -19.35 -6.66 4.55
CA ALA A 271 -18.75 -5.62 5.37
C ALA A 271 -19.36 -4.26 5.05
N SER A 272 -20.17 -3.76 5.99
CA SER A 272 -20.89 -2.48 5.91
C SER A 272 -19.96 -1.27 6.03
N TYR A 273 -18.91 -1.40 6.85
CA TYR A 273 -17.84 -0.41 6.96
C TYR A 273 -16.64 -0.84 6.11
N ARG A 274 -16.15 0.06 5.26
CA ARG A 274 -15.13 -0.25 4.25
C ARG A 274 -14.13 0.90 4.18
N PHE A 275 -12.92 0.70 4.68
CA PHE A 275 -11.92 1.75 4.79
C PHE A 275 -10.64 1.41 4.03
N PHE A 276 -10.14 2.38 3.28
CA PHE A 276 -8.98 2.18 2.40
C PHE A 276 -7.91 3.21 2.71
N PHE A 277 -6.68 2.75 2.94
CA PHE A 277 -5.56 3.61 3.30
C PHE A 277 -4.49 3.54 2.21
N SER A 278 -4.02 4.70 1.78
CA SER A 278 -2.94 4.82 0.79
C SER A 278 -1.97 5.94 1.17
N GLY A 279 -0.72 5.87 0.69
CA GLY A 279 0.28 6.93 0.83
C GLY A 279 0.39 7.91 -0.34
N THR A 280 -0.23 7.63 -1.50
CA THR A 280 -0.01 8.37 -2.77
C THR A 280 -1.09 8.14 -3.81
N GLN A 281 -1.26 9.11 -4.73
CA GLN A 281 -2.20 9.06 -5.86
C GLN A 281 -1.88 7.93 -6.85
N LEU A 282 -2.80 6.97 -6.98
CA LEU A 282 -2.93 6.12 -8.16
C LEU A 282 -4.18 6.55 -8.91
N ARG A 283 -4.02 7.45 -9.89
CA ARG A 283 -5.11 7.79 -10.83
C ARG A 283 -4.79 7.45 -12.29
N ASN A 284 -3.57 7.00 -12.61
CA ASN A 284 -3.07 6.99 -13.99
C ASN A 284 -3.02 5.62 -14.69
N ASP A 285 -3.51 4.53 -14.10
CA ASP A 285 -3.49 3.20 -14.73
C ASP A 285 -4.71 2.91 -15.63
N GLY A 286 -5.66 3.86 -15.74
CA GLY A 286 -6.91 3.68 -16.50
C GLY A 286 -7.96 2.83 -15.78
N LEU A 287 -7.65 2.30 -14.58
CA LEU A 287 -8.59 1.57 -13.73
C LEU A 287 -9.20 2.46 -12.63
N GLY A 288 -9.05 3.79 -12.73
CA GLY A 288 -9.51 4.75 -11.72
C GLY A 288 -10.95 4.51 -11.30
N LEU A 289 -11.86 4.35 -12.26
CA LEU A 289 -13.27 4.09 -11.96
C LEU A 289 -13.50 2.76 -11.24
N LEU A 290 -12.77 1.69 -11.59
CA LEU A 290 -12.85 0.42 -10.87
C LEU A 290 -12.30 0.56 -9.45
N LEU A 291 -11.22 1.33 -9.26
CA LEU A 291 -10.69 1.60 -7.93
C LEU A 291 -11.69 2.41 -7.11
N ASP A 292 -12.27 3.48 -7.67
CA ASP A 292 -13.31 4.28 -7.00
C ASP A 292 -14.52 3.41 -6.61
N ALA A 293 -14.92 2.48 -7.49
CA ALA A 293 -15.98 1.51 -7.20
C ALA A 293 -15.66 0.59 -6.02
N ILE A 294 -14.38 0.29 -5.80
CA ILE A 294 -13.90 -0.56 -4.71
C ILE A 294 -13.68 0.24 -3.43
N THR A 295 -13.07 1.43 -3.51
CA THR A 295 -12.56 2.19 -2.37
C THR A 295 -13.54 3.22 -1.83
N GLY A 296 -14.47 3.67 -2.68
CA GLY A 296 -15.28 4.85 -2.39
C GLY A 296 -14.47 6.15 -2.47
N PRO A 297 -15.09 7.28 -2.08
CA PRO A 297 -14.47 8.60 -2.14
C PRO A 297 -13.28 8.71 -1.19
N ILE A 298 -12.28 9.51 -1.57
CA ILE A 298 -11.21 9.93 -0.66
C ILE A 298 -11.71 11.07 0.21
N VAL A 299 -11.93 10.80 1.50
CA VAL A 299 -12.54 11.78 2.43
C VAL A 299 -11.50 12.60 3.21
N TYR A 300 -10.25 12.16 3.22
CA TYR A 300 -9.16 12.89 3.86
C TYR A 300 -7.84 12.70 3.11
N ARG A 301 -7.03 13.76 3.06
CA ARG A 301 -5.69 13.75 2.47
C ARG A 301 -4.72 14.50 3.37
N MET A 302 -3.55 13.90 3.60
CA MET A 302 -2.39 14.53 4.21
C MET A 302 -1.11 13.99 3.56
N THR A 303 -0.43 14.86 2.84
CA THR A 303 0.81 14.57 2.11
C THR A 303 2.03 14.55 3.04
N VAL A 304 3.14 13.99 2.55
CA VAL A 304 4.43 14.06 3.27
C VAL A 304 4.91 15.52 3.38
N GLN A 305 4.68 16.34 2.35
CA GLN A 305 5.00 17.77 2.37
C GLN A 305 4.28 18.49 3.52
N GLU A 306 2.94 18.36 3.60
CA GLU A 306 2.16 18.94 4.70
C GLU A 306 2.61 18.41 6.07
N GLY A 307 2.97 17.12 6.14
CA GLY A 307 3.53 16.51 7.35
C GLY A 307 4.87 17.14 7.78
N VAL A 308 5.72 17.54 6.85
CA VAL A 308 6.97 18.25 7.13
C VAL A 308 6.69 19.70 7.53
N ASP A 309 5.85 20.41 6.76
CA ASP A 309 5.54 21.83 6.98
C ASP A 309 4.89 22.07 8.36
N GLN A 310 4.07 21.13 8.81
CA GLN A 310 3.42 21.17 10.13
C GLN A 310 4.30 20.57 11.24
N GLY A 311 5.54 20.16 10.92
CA GLY A 311 6.50 19.65 11.90
C GLY A 311 6.18 18.26 12.45
N PHE A 312 5.37 17.45 11.79
CA PHE A 312 5.13 16.04 12.16
C PHE A 312 6.19 15.09 11.61
N LEU A 313 6.85 15.47 10.51
CA LEU A 313 7.90 14.71 9.85
C LEU A 313 9.19 15.53 9.77
N ALA A 314 10.32 14.83 9.77
CA ALA A 314 11.61 15.38 9.41
C ALA A 314 11.70 15.53 7.88
N GLN A 315 12.28 16.62 7.40
CA GLN A 315 12.39 16.92 5.98
C GLN A 315 13.33 15.92 5.27
N PRO A 316 12.83 15.11 4.32
CA PRO A 316 13.70 14.25 3.53
C PRO A 316 14.44 15.08 2.48
N THR A 317 15.70 14.74 2.24
CA THR A 317 16.52 15.27 1.16
C THR A 317 17.00 14.11 0.30
N PHE A 318 16.55 14.04 -0.95
CA PHE A 318 16.91 12.94 -1.84
C PHE A 318 18.16 13.27 -2.67
N ARG A 319 19.10 12.32 -2.70
CA ARG A 319 20.30 12.36 -3.53
C ARG A 319 20.42 11.07 -4.31
N MET A 320 20.73 11.18 -5.60
CA MET A 320 21.02 10.01 -6.44
C MET A 320 22.45 10.09 -6.96
N MET A 321 23.29 9.17 -6.50
CA MET A 321 24.68 9.04 -6.92
C MET A 321 24.76 8.36 -8.27
N ARG A 322 25.32 9.06 -9.25
CA ARG A 322 25.52 8.57 -10.62
C ARG A 322 26.88 7.92 -10.76
N LEU A 323 26.90 6.68 -11.22
CA LEU A 323 28.08 5.86 -11.44
C LEU A 323 28.02 5.20 -12.82
N LYS A 324 29.18 4.81 -13.34
CA LYS A 324 29.30 3.94 -14.51
C LYS A 324 29.89 2.62 -14.05
N SER A 325 29.17 1.51 -14.27
CA SER A 325 29.66 0.17 -13.96
C SER A 325 30.96 -0.12 -14.71
N THR A 326 31.94 -0.63 -13.99
CA THR A 326 33.18 -1.23 -14.54
C THR A 326 33.06 -2.75 -14.74
N VAL A 327 31.97 -3.36 -14.26
CA VAL A 327 31.66 -4.79 -14.40
C VAL A 327 31.16 -5.07 -15.82
N THR A 328 31.70 -6.11 -16.47
CA THR A 328 31.41 -6.52 -17.86
C THR A 328 30.27 -7.55 -17.97
N TYR A 329 29.67 -7.96 -16.86
CA TYR A 329 28.55 -8.88 -16.82
C TYR A 329 27.31 -8.30 -17.52
N ASN A 330 26.50 -9.15 -18.13
CA ASN A 330 25.22 -8.77 -18.73
C ASN A 330 24.22 -9.93 -18.61
N SER A 331 22.94 -9.62 -18.38
CA SER A 331 21.85 -10.58 -18.26
C SER A 331 20.54 -9.94 -18.73
N GLU A 332 19.58 -10.76 -19.16
CA GLU A 332 18.20 -10.30 -19.39
C GLU A 332 17.41 -10.18 -18.09
N ASP A 333 17.85 -10.84 -17.00
CA ASP A 333 17.22 -10.75 -15.69
C ASP A 333 17.66 -9.44 -14.99
N PRO A 334 16.72 -8.54 -14.66
CA PRO A 334 17.05 -7.31 -13.93
C PRO A 334 17.67 -7.55 -12.55
N ASN A 335 17.38 -8.68 -11.90
CA ASN A 335 17.93 -9.03 -10.59
C ASN A 335 19.41 -9.39 -10.71
N ASP A 336 19.79 -10.13 -11.75
CA ASP A 336 21.19 -10.49 -12.00
C ASP A 336 22.02 -9.25 -12.34
N LEU A 337 21.47 -8.35 -13.18
CA LEU A 337 22.09 -7.05 -13.44
C LEU A 337 22.24 -6.24 -12.15
N THR A 338 21.22 -6.22 -11.29
CA THR A 338 21.25 -5.51 -10.00
C THR A 338 22.35 -6.09 -9.09
N ARG A 339 22.46 -7.42 -9.01
CA ARG A 339 23.51 -8.09 -8.24
C ARG A 339 24.90 -7.70 -8.73
N ALA A 340 25.16 -7.89 -10.02
CA ALA A 340 26.48 -7.66 -10.61
C ALA A 340 26.91 -6.18 -10.58
N HIS A 341 26.00 -5.26 -10.92
CA HIS A 341 26.36 -3.86 -11.12
C HIS A 341 26.08 -2.95 -9.93
N ILE A 342 25.31 -3.39 -8.92
CA ILE A 342 24.99 -2.62 -7.72
C ILE A 342 25.46 -3.37 -6.46
N TYR A 343 24.99 -4.59 -6.22
CA TYR A 343 25.21 -5.28 -4.94
C TYR A 343 26.67 -5.66 -4.73
N TYR A 344 27.30 -6.24 -5.75
CA TYR A 344 28.65 -6.80 -5.70
C TYR A 344 29.69 -5.96 -6.44
N SER A 345 29.27 -4.79 -6.96
CA SER A 345 30.16 -3.85 -7.63
C SER A 345 31.11 -3.20 -6.62
N PRO A 346 32.43 -3.35 -6.75
CA PRO A 346 33.40 -2.74 -5.82
C PRO A 346 33.29 -1.22 -5.79
N GLN A 347 33.03 -0.59 -6.94
CA GLN A 347 32.89 0.85 -7.05
C GLN A 347 31.65 1.37 -6.30
N VAL A 348 30.52 0.67 -6.41
CA VAL A 348 29.28 1.06 -5.73
C VAL A 348 29.41 0.87 -4.21
N ASN A 349 29.98 -0.26 -3.77
CA ASN A 349 30.20 -0.51 -2.35
C ASN A 349 31.19 0.49 -1.73
N LEU A 350 32.28 0.81 -2.43
CA LEU A 350 33.22 1.84 -2.00
C LEU A 350 32.55 3.22 -1.90
N ALA A 351 31.74 3.59 -2.89
CA ALA A 351 31.00 4.86 -2.87
C ALA A 351 29.96 4.91 -1.73
N ALA A 352 29.20 3.83 -1.53
CA ALA A 352 28.25 3.71 -0.43
C ALA A 352 28.95 3.83 0.93
N ALA A 353 30.06 3.13 1.12
CA ALA A 353 30.82 3.20 2.36
C ALA A 353 31.45 4.57 2.58
N ASP A 354 32.01 5.22 1.55
CA ASP A 354 32.55 6.59 1.67
C ASP A 354 31.46 7.59 2.08
N LEU A 355 30.27 7.51 1.48
CA LEU A 355 29.13 8.33 1.86
C LEU A 355 28.68 8.07 3.31
N ALA A 356 28.65 6.81 3.76
CA ALA A 356 28.36 6.46 5.15
C ALA A 356 29.42 7.03 6.10
N ASN A 357 30.69 6.84 5.77
CA ASN A 357 31.82 7.34 6.55
C ASN A 357 31.77 8.87 6.67
N ARG A 358 31.44 9.60 5.60
CA ARG A 358 31.29 11.07 5.62
C ARG A 358 30.06 11.51 6.40
N ALA A 359 28.95 10.79 6.29
CA ALA A 359 27.75 11.09 7.06
C ALA A 359 28.02 11.00 8.57
N VAL A 360 28.75 9.97 9.01
CA VAL A 360 29.14 9.80 10.41
C VAL A 360 30.21 10.80 10.83
N SER A 361 31.32 10.90 10.09
CA SER A 361 32.48 11.70 10.49
C SER A 361 32.25 13.20 10.43
N LEU A 362 31.70 13.70 9.32
CA LEU A 362 31.59 15.13 9.00
C LEU A 362 30.22 15.70 9.42
N MET A 363 29.15 14.94 9.21
CA MET A 363 27.78 15.43 9.48
C MET A 363 27.23 14.95 10.84
N LYS A 364 27.93 14.05 11.54
CA LYS A 364 27.48 13.42 12.79
C LYS A 364 26.09 12.78 12.67
N ARG A 365 25.78 12.21 11.49
CA ARG A 365 24.49 11.60 11.18
C ARG A 365 24.56 10.09 11.36
N PRO A 366 23.78 9.50 12.29
CA PRO A 366 23.58 8.06 12.34
C PRO A 366 23.04 7.55 11.01
N THR A 367 23.67 6.53 10.46
CA THR A 367 23.45 6.08 9.08
C THR A 367 22.87 4.66 9.04
N LEU A 368 21.77 4.50 8.31
CA LEU A 368 21.16 3.22 7.98
C LEU A 368 21.47 2.88 6.53
N ILE A 369 22.11 1.73 6.29
CA ILE A 369 22.37 1.22 4.94
C ILE A 369 21.41 0.06 4.67
N LEU A 370 20.53 0.23 3.69
CA LEU A 370 19.54 -0.77 3.32
C LEU A 370 20.08 -1.62 2.17
N VAL A 371 20.24 -2.92 2.45
CA VAL A 371 20.67 -3.95 1.49
C VAL A 371 19.55 -4.98 1.32
N ASP A 372 19.64 -5.84 0.31
CA ASP A 372 18.64 -6.86 0.00
C ASP A 372 19.15 -8.28 0.31
N GLU A 373 20.41 -8.56 -0.02
CA GLU A 373 21.06 -9.85 0.18
C GLU A 373 22.10 -9.81 1.31
N LEU A 374 22.31 -10.95 1.98
CA LEU A 374 23.26 -11.05 3.09
C LEU A 374 24.71 -10.80 2.65
N GLU A 375 25.08 -11.31 1.48
CA GLU A 375 26.43 -11.22 0.92
C GLU A 375 26.86 -9.77 0.66
N GLN A 376 25.92 -8.86 0.39
CA GLN A 376 26.22 -7.43 0.24
C GLN A 376 26.95 -6.85 1.43
N PHE A 377 26.62 -7.32 2.64
CA PHE A 377 27.26 -6.84 3.86
C PHE A 377 28.77 -7.15 3.85
N SER A 378 29.18 -8.33 3.38
CA SER A 378 30.58 -8.73 3.28
C SER A 378 31.37 -7.92 2.24
N HIS A 379 30.71 -7.43 1.18
CA HIS A 379 31.35 -6.52 0.22
C HIS A 379 31.44 -5.08 0.74
N LEU A 380 30.52 -4.67 1.61
CA LEU A 380 30.46 -3.31 2.14
C LEU A 380 31.36 -3.11 3.37
N LEU A 381 31.37 -4.09 4.28
CA LEU A 381 32.02 -4.01 5.59
C LEU A 381 33.51 -3.60 5.52
N PRO A 382 34.35 -4.12 4.60
CA PRO A 382 35.77 -3.75 4.53
C PRO A 382 36.01 -2.26 4.22
N HIS A 383 35.01 -1.55 3.72
CA HIS A 383 35.11 -0.13 3.35
C HIS A 383 34.56 0.82 4.42
N LEU A 384 33.87 0.30 5.45
CA LEU A 384 33.33 1.07 6.56
C LEU A 384 34.43 1.32 7.61
N ARG A 385 34.60 2.58 8.00
CA ARG A 385 35.66 3.03 8.94
C ARG A 385 35.15 3.21 10.37
N PHE A 386 33.85 3.09 10.57
CA PHE A 386 33.19 3.18 11.86
C PHE A 386 32.52 1.86 12.19
N GLU A 387 32.25 1.61 13.47
CA GLU A 387 31.52 0.43 13.91
C GLU A 387 30.19 0.30 13.13
N ALA A 388 30.06 -0.82 12.44
CA ALA A 388 28.89 -1.18 11.67
C ALA A 388 28.34 -2.51 12.17
N ARG A 389 27.05 -2.55 12.49
CA ARG A 389 26.38 -3.80 12.85
C ARG A 389 25.39 -4.20 11.77
N PHE A 390 25.08 -5.48 11.68
CA PHE A 390 24.24 -6.04 10.65
C PHE A 390 22.99 -6.69 11.23
N ALA A 391 21.83 -6.16 10.87
CA ALA A 391 20.54 -6.72 11.25
C ALA A 391 19.92 -7.49 10.07
N HIS A 392 19.80 -8.80 10.24
CA HIS A 392 19.28 -9.75 9.26
C HIS A 392 18.39 -10.84 9.90
N GLY A 393 17.71 -11.62 9.06
CA GLY A 393 16.76 -12.66 9.49
C GLY A 393 17.38 -14.00 9.93
N GLY A 394 18.68 -14.01 10.30
CA GLY A 394 19.45 -15.20 10.61
C GLY A 394 20.23 -15.77 9.42
N VAL A 395 21.19 -16.65 9.73
CA VAL A 395 21.98 -17.44 8.77
C VAL A 395 21.56 -18.91 8.80
N ASN A 396 21.80 -19.63 7.71
CA ASN A 396 21.61 -21.06 7.57
C ASN A 396 22.84 -21.70 6.89
N ALA A 397 22.86 -23.03 6.79
CA ALA A 397 24.00 -23.75 6.22
C ALA A 397 24.38 -23.32 4.79
N GLY A 398 23.43 -22.77 4.01
CA GLY A 398 23.66 -22.34 2.63
C GLY A 398 24.07 -20.88 2.46
N ASN A 399 24.03 -20.05 3.51
CA ASN A 399 24.39 -18.63 3.42
C ASN A 399 25.30 -18.13 4.56
N LYS A 400 25.68 -19.00 5.50
CA LYS A 400 26.56 -18.66 6.63
C LYS A 400 27.91 -18.10 6.15
N ASP A 401 28.41 -18.55 5.00
CA ASP A 401 29.71 -18.12 4.47
C ASP A 401 29.62 -16.73 3.79
N SER A 402 28.41 -16.25 3.52
CA SER A 402 28.14 -14.92 2.97
C SER A 402 28.16 -13.81 4.04
N VAL A 403 28.21 -14.17 5.32
CA VAL A 403 28.21 -13.23 6.46
C VAL A 403 29.40 -13.55 7.38
N PRO A 404 30.16 -12.56 7.86
CA PRO A 404 31.24 -12.81 8.81
C PRO A 404 30.70 -13.47 10.10
N ALA A 405 31.46 -14.41 10.67
CA ALA A 405 31.01 -15.23 11.81
C ALA A 405 30.55 -14.40 13.03
N GLU A 406 31.20 -13.26 13.28
CA GLU A 406 30.83 -12.30 14.35
C GLU A 406 29.46 -11.65 14.16
N HIS A 407 28.88 -11.74 12.96
CA HIS A 407 27.57 -11.22 12.60
C HIS A 407 26.56 -12.34 12.28
N HIS A 408 26.82 -13.60 12.67
CA HIS A 408 25.86 -14.68 12.45
C HIS A 408 24.65 -14.57 13.37
N ASP A 409 24.87 -14.15 14.61
CA ASP A 409 23.80 -13.87 15.56
C ASP A 409 23.26 -12.45 15.32
N SER A 410 21.97 -12.36 15.07
CA SER A 410 21.29 -11.10 14.77
C SER A 410 19.91 -11.12 15.39
N ASP A 411 19.72 -10.25 16.37
CA ASP A 411 18.41 -9.78 16.81
C ASP A 411 18.16 -8.39 16.21
N PRO A 412 17.40 -8.28 15.11
CA PRO A 412 17.13 -6.99 14.47
C PRO A 412 16.48 -5.97 15.40
N LYS A 413 15.67 -6.42 16.37
CA LYS A 413 15.00 -5.50 17.30
C LYS A 413 16.01 -4.92 18.28
N ALA A 414 16.81 -5.76 18.91
CA ALA A 414 17.85 -5.32 19.84
C ALA A 414 18.87 -4.40 19.14
N LEU A 415 19.27 -4.72 17.91
CA LEU A 415 20.18 -3.90 17.11
C LEU A 415 19.60 -2.53 16.76
N VAL A 416 18.32 -2.45 16.39
CA VAL A 416 17.67 -1.15 16.13
C VAL A 416 17.53 -0.33 17.42
N ASP A 417 17.20 -0.97 18.54
CA ASP A 417 17.12 -0.28 19.83
C ASP A 417 18.49 0.29 20.26
N ALA A 418 19.57 -0.49 20.09
CA ALA A 418 20.94 -0.04 20.33
C ALA A 418 21.38 1.10 19.37
N PHE A 419 21.01 1.00 18.09
CA PHE A 419 21.24 2.06 17.11
C PHE A 419 20.50 3.35 17.48
N ASN A 420 19.24 3.25 17.91
CA ASN A 420 18.45 4.40 18.37
C ASN A 420 19.02 5.05 19.64
N ARG A 421 19.71 4.29 20.50
CA ARG A 421 20.44 4.79 21.67
C ARG A 421 21.81 5.40 21.33
N GLY A 422 22.24 5.30 20.07
CA GLY A 422 23.52 5.85 19.62
C GLY A 422 24.74 5.03 20.04
N GLU A 423 24.56 3.74 20.37
CA GLU A 423 25.66 2.86 20.79
C GLU A 423 26.67 2.61 19.65
N PHE A 424 26.22 2.68 18.40
CA PHE A 424 27.06 2.57 17.21
C PHE A 424 26.47 3.43 16.07
N PRO A 425 27.29 3.96 15.16
CA PRO A 425 26.85 4.98 14.20
C PRO A 425 26.29 4.43 12.89
N ILE A 426 26.56 3.16 12.54
CA ILE A 426 26.15 2.56 11.26
C ILE A 426 25.39 1.26 11.49
N LEU A 427 24.13 1.21 11.03
CA LEU A 427 23.36 -0.03 10.94
C LEU A 427 23.22 -0.42 9.48
N VAL A 428 23.61 -1.65 9.14
CA VAL A 428 23.28 -2.26 7.85
C VAL A 428 22.08 -3.19 8.07
N GLY A 429 21.08 -3.12 7.18
CA GLY A 429 19.82 -3.83 7.38
C GLY A 429 19.23 -4.41 6.11
N THR A 430 18.83 -5.68 6.15
CA THR A 430 18.02 -6.31 5.10
C THR A 430 16.53 -5.95 5.25
N SER A 431 15.65 -6.66 4.53
CA SER A 431 14.21 -6.51 4.66
C SER A 431 13.68 -6.74 6.09
N CYS A 432 14.39 -7.44 6.98
CA CYS A 432 13.95 -7.60 8.38
C CYS A 432 13.99 -6.27 9.17
N VAL A 433 14.95 -5.41 8.85
CA VAL A 433 15.05 -4.04 9.37
C VAL A 433 14.06 -3.12 8.68
N ALA A 434 13.62 -3.49 7.47
CA ALA A 434 12.51 -2.86 6.80
C ALA A 434 11.15 -3.18 7.46
N THR A 435 11.11 -3.84 8.63
CA THR A 435 9.85 -4.32 9.22
C THR A 435 9.84 -4.21 10.75
N GLY A 436 8.81 -3.58 11.32
CA GLY A 436 8.48 -3.65 12.75
C GLY A 436 9.39 -2.91 13.73
N THR A 437 10.49 -2.32 13.28
CA THR A 437 11.40 -1.56 14.13
C THR A 437 11.20 -0.05 13.97
N ASP A 438 11.14 0.66 15.10
CA ASP A 438 10.90 2.10 15.13
C ASP A 438 12.21 2.89 15.04
N PHE A 439 12.58 3.29 13.82
CA PHE A 439 13.76 4.12 13.61
C PHE A 439 13.52 5.57 14.03
N LYS A 440 14.11 5.96 15.16
CA LYS A 440 14.07 7.33 15.67
C LYS A 440 15.38 8.07 15.39
N GLY A 441 16.52 7.37 15.47
CA GLY A 441 17.86 7.99 15.37
C GLY A 441 18.40 8.21 13.96
N VAL A 442 17.83 7.58 12.92
CA VAL A 442 18.41 7.62 11.56
C VAL A 442 18.35 9.04 10.99
N GLN A 443 19.47 9.60 10.55
CA GLN A 443 19.53 10.89 9.85
C GLN A 443 20.12 10.79 8.44
N CYS A 444 20.69 9.64 8.09
CA CYS A 444 21.12 9.31 6.74
C CYS A 444 20.66 7.89 6.38
N ILE A 445 20.01 7.72 5.23
CA ILE A 445 19.68 6.43 4.64
C ILE A 445 20.46 6.26 3.35
N ILE A 446 21.16 5.16 3.22
CA ILE A 446 21.80 4.72 1.97
C ILE A 446 21.00 3.54 1.43
N TYR A 447 20.32 3.74 0.31
CA TYR A 447 19.48 2.74 -0.33
C TYR A 447 20.30 1.94 -1.35
N LEU A 448 20.92 0.85 -0.88
CA LEU A 448 21.78 -0.05 -1.67
C LEU A 448 21.00 -1.30 -2.13
N ARG A 449 19.75 -1.10 -2.59
CA ARG A 449 18.88 -2.17 -3.12
C ARG A 449 18.56 -2.04 -4.61
N GLY A 450 18.59 -0.82 -5.15
CA GLY A 450 18.16 -0.60 -6.53
C GLY A 450 16.70 -1.04 -6.77
N GLY A 451 16.45 -1.78 -7.85
CA GLY A 451 15.13 -2.32 -8.16
C GLY A 451 14.06 -1.28 -8.51
N LYS A 452 12.79 -1.71 -8.46
CA LYS A 452 11.59 -0.90 -8.80
C LYS A 452 10.48 -0.97 -7.73
N SER A 453 10.75 -1.54 -6.56
CA SER A 453 9.73 -1.73 -5.52
C SER A 453 9.32 -0.39 -4.91
N GLU A 454 8.23 0.19 -5.41
CA GLU A 454 7.65 1.44 -4.91
C GLU A 454 7.30 1.36 -3.42
N ILE A 455 6.78 0.22 -3.01
CA ILE A 455 6.37 -0.06 -1.63
C ILE A 455 7.57 0.01 -0.69
N GLU A 456 8.63 -0.74 -1.01
CA GLU A 456 9.83 -0.78 -0.18
C GLU A 456 10.53 0.57 -0.14
N LEU A 457 10.57 1.29 -1.27
CA LEU A 457 11.15 2.62 -1.34
C LEU A 457 10.39 3.61 -0.44
N LYS A 458 9.05 3.67 -0.53
CA LYS A 458 8.23 4.55 0.32
C LYS A 458 8.32 4.21 1.80
N GLN A 459 8.40 2.92 2.13
CA GLN A 459 8.63 2.46 3.50
C GLN A 459 10.02 2.85 4.00
N SER A 460 11.04 2.72 3.15
CA SER A 460 12.41 3.11 3.46
C SER A 460 12.51 4.60 3.74
N VAL A 461 11.88 5.44 2.91
CA VAL A 461 11.80 6.89 3.15
C VAL A 461 11.06 7.19 4.45
N GLY A 462 9.94 6.50 4.71
CA GLY A 462 9.14 6.65 5.93
C GLY A 462 9.89 6.32 7.23
N ARG A 463 11.06 5.65 7.17
CA ARG A 463 11.96 5.45 8.33
C ARG A 463 12.79 6.68 8.61
N GLY A 464 13.24 7.34 7.54
CA GLY A 464 14.05 8.55 7.62
C GLY A 464 13.23 9.77 8.04
N THR A 465 11.96 9.87 7.64
CA THR A 465 11.12 11.05 7.92
C THR A 465 10.54 11.10 9.33
N ARG A 466 10.74 10.07 10.17
CA ARG A 466 10.26 10.11 11.57
C ARG A 466 11.04 11.13 12.39
N ARG A 467 10.34 11.98 13.13
CA ARG A 467 10.96 12.92 14.07
C ARG A 467 11.41 12.22 15.35
N SER A 468 12.48 12.76 15.90
CA SER A 468 13.02 12.46 17.22
C SER A 468 13.62 13.75 17.80
N PRO A 469 13.90 13.84 19.11
CA PRO A 469 14.51 15.02 19.70
C PRO A 469 15.79 15.42 18.94
N GLY A 470 15.86 16.68 18.49
CA GLY A 470 17.00 17.22 17.72
C GLY A 470 17.01 16.88 16.22
N LYS A 471 16.14 16.00 15.73
CA LYS A 471 16.07 15.62 14.31
C LYS A 471 15.02 16.46 13.55
N THR A 472 15.50 17.24 12.58
CA THR A 472 14.67 18.08 11.70
C THR A 472 14.70 17.63 10.25
N ASP A 473 15.73 16.89 9.84
CA ASP A 473 15.90 16.44 8.46
C ASP A 473 16.47 15.01 8.38
N CYS A 474 16.41 14.44 7.18
CA CYS A 474 17.03 13.15 6.86
C CYS A 474 17.58 13.19 5.44
N LEU A 475 18.83 12.76 5.28
CA LEU A 475 19.44 12.56 3.97
C LEU A 475 19.08 11.15 3.47
N PHE A 476 18.71 11.03 2.20
CA PHE A 476 18.42 9.75 1.56
C PHE A 476 19.22 9.66 0.26
N ILE A 477 20.07 8.65 0.15
CA ILE A 477 21.02 8.46 -0.95
C ILE A 477 20.68 7.17 -1.69
N ASP A 478 20.49 7.26 -3.01
CA ASP A 478 20.26 6.13 -3.92
C ASP A 478 21.37 6.11 -5.00
N PHE A 479 21.47 5.02 -5.77
CA PHE A 479 22.49 4.81 -6.79
C PHE A 479 21.87 4.58 -8.17
N ARG A 480 22.49 5.21 -9.18
CA ARG A 480 22.17 5.05 -10.59
C ARG A 480 23.40 4.56 -11.34
N ILE A 481 23.23 3.50 -12.13
CA ILE A 481 24.24 2.99 -13.05
C ILE A 481 23.89 3.44 -14.48
N ASP A 482 24.63 4.42 -15.00
CA ASP A 482 24.27 5.10 -16.25
C ASP A 482 24.47 4.24 -17.51
N ASN A 483 25.52 3.42 -17.52
CA ASN A 483 25.91 2.61 -18.68
C ASN A 483 25.23 1.24 -18.73
N VAL A 484 24.29 0.94 -17.82
CA VAL A 484 23.47 -0.28 -17.85
C VAL A 484 22.01 0.14 -18.09
N PRO A 485 21.52 0.14 -19.34
CA PRO A 485 20.25 0.79 -19.71
C PRO A 485 19.04 0.34 -18.89
N MET A 486 18.96 -0.95 -18.56
CA MET A 486 17.87 -1.49 -17.75
C MET A 486 17.86 -0.89 -16.33
N LEU A 487 19.02 -0.83 -15.67
CA LEU A 487 19.15 -0.26 -14.32
C LEU A 487 18.99 1.26 -14.32
N ALA A 488 19.44 1.95 -15.38
CA ALA A 488 19.19 3.37 -15.58
C ALA A 488 17.68 3.68 -15.61
N ARG A 489 16.90 2.90 -16.37
CA ARG A 489 15.43 3.01 -16.39
C ARG A 489 14.79 2.73 -15.03
N HIS A 490 15.36 1.81 -14.25
CA HIS A 490 14.89 1.54 -12.88
C HIS A 490 15.14 2.76 -11.97
N ALA A 491 16.32 3.38 -12.07
CA ALA A 491 16.65 4.59 -11.34
C ALA A 491 15.77 5.79 -11.75
N ASP A 492 15.42 5.93 -13.04
CA ASP A 492 14.46 6.94 -13.52
C ASP A 492 13.09 6.79 -12.84
N ALA A 493 12.57 5.56 -12.77
CA ALA A 493 11.32 5.29 -12.07
C ALA A 493 11.41 5.65 -10.57
N ARG A 494 12.53 5.35 -9.91
CA ARG A 494 12.75 5.75 -8.49
C ARG A 494 12.86 7.27 -8.33
N LYS A 495 13.50 7.98 -9.27
CA LYS A 495 13.57 9.45 -9.29
C LYS A 495 12.18 10.08 -9.35
N GLU A 496 11.30 9.57 -10.21
CA GLU A 496 9.90 10.03 -10.27
C GLU A 496 9.17 9.80 -8.94
N LEU A 497 9.38 8.64 -8.31
CA LEU A 497 8.81 8.36 -6.99
C LEU A 497 9.31 9.32 -5.91
N TYR A 498 10.61 9.66 -5.88
CA TYR A 498 11.13 10.65 -4.93
C TYR A 498 10.47 12.02 -5.11
N ALA A 499 10.33 12.47 -6.36
CA ALA A 499 9.67 13.73 -6.67
C ALA A 499 8.18 13.75 -6.25
N GLN A 500 7.49 12.60 -6.34
CA GLN A 500 6.12 12.46 -5.84
C GLN A 500 6.02 12.45 -4.31
N ILE A 501 7.05 11.96 -3.62
CA ILE A 501 7.07 11.93 -2.15
C ILE A 501 7.36 13.32 -1.58
N PHE A 502 8.42 13.97 -2.04
CA PHE A 502 8.81 15.31 -1.56
C PHE A 502 9.74 16.01 -2.57
N PRO A 503 9.53 17.30 -2.88
CA PRO A 503 10.28 18.04 -3.89
C PRO A 503 11.68 18.50 -3.40
N SER A 504 12.58 17.57 -3.05
CA SER A 504 13.95 17.88 -2.56
C SER A 504 15.08 17.10 -3.25
N TYR A 505 14.82 16.64 -4.47
CA TYR A 505 15.71 15.75 -5.22
C TYR A 505 16.88 16.49 -5.90
N LYS A 506 18.09 15.90 -5.82
CA LYS A 506 19.27 16.34 -6.58
C LYS A 506 20.13 15.15 -7.01
N GLU A 507 20.60 15.16 -8.25
CA GLU A 507 21.61 14.20 -8.73
C GLU A 507 23.01 14.66 -8.30
N ILE A 508 23.85 13.71 -7.92
CA ILE A 508 25.26 13.93 -7.56
C ILE A 508 26.13 12.93 -8.32
N ALA A 509 27.35 13.34 -8.66
CA ALA A 509 28.38 12.50 -9.26
C ALA A 509 29.64 12.56 -8.39
N LEU A 510 30.46 11.51 -8.43
CA LEU A 510 31.79 11.50 -7.84
C LEU A 510 32.77 12.38 -8.60
#